data_AF-A0AA38RJ29-F1
#
_entry.id   AF-A0AA38RJ29-F1
#
_cell.length_a   1.000
_cell.length_b   1.000
_cell.length_c   1.000
_cell.angle_alpha   90.00
_cell.angle_beta   90.00
_cell.angle_gamma   90.00
#
_symmetry.space_group_name_H-M   'P 1'
#
loop_
_entity.id
_entity.type
_entity.pdbx_description
1 polymer ?
#
loop_
_entity_poly.entity_id
_entity_poly.type
_entity_poly.pdbx_seq_one_letter_code
_entity_poly.pdbx_strand_id
1 'polypeptide(L)'
;MFVKLIFLVAAFSAKFCTAALDCQRHFRVFDNTAYLNTSIGYGTTNINWIPNYVCKPLVEAGALPSANEWRSTVLQWNIYPGYPLVLDCEDLYFTSESTADRHLEILSALQTWAADVLPEGQIIGWYGLSGNTIPELYDHYRSLIANHSHHAFFPSAYTFTSSISDWNASLDSVVQKIKTIDSTLPIIPYTWPQYHNNYSFFPADLWKSELAILSQKKDINGFVIWGGKNHQVCDETCQATAGQQPWLDATRGFLKNLYGIYNGRPQVSGAQLFTGL
;
A
#
# COMPACT_ATOMS: atom_id res chain seq x y z
N MET A 1 -63.14 35.14 3.28
CA MET A 1 -61.99 34.50 3.98
C MET A 1 -61.52 33.32 3.16
N PHE A 2 -60.57 33.55 2.25
CA PHE A 2 -59.82 32.52 1.52
C PHE A 2 -58.48 33.16 1.12
N VAL A 3 -57.41 32.72 1.76
CA VAL A 3 -56.03 33.12 1.43
C VAL A 3 -55.54 32.14 0.37
N LYS A 4 -55.22 32.62 -0.84
CA LYS A 4 -54.52 31.85 -1.88
C LYS A 4 -53.02 31.96 -1.63
N LEU A 5 -52.42 30.83 -1.26
CA LEU A 5 -50.99 30.63 -1.16
C LEU A 5 -50.42 30.44 -2.58
N ILE A 6 -49.54 31.33 -3.03
CA ILE A 6 -48.77 31.18 -4.27
C ILE A 6 -47.40 30.60 -3.88
N PHE A 7 -47.13 29.36 -4.29
CA PHE A 7 -45.80 28.76 -4.19
C PHE A 7 -44.90 29.29 -5.31
N LEU A 8 -43.83 30.01 -4.96
CA LEU A 8 -42.70 30.25 -5.84
C LEU A 8 -41.82 28.99 -5.88
N VAL A 9 -41.67 28.38 -7.06
CA VAL A 9 -40.65 27.36 -7.32
C VAL A 9 -39.36 28.09 -7.68
N ALA A 10 -38.38 28.08 -6.78
CA ALA A 10 -37.03 28.54 -7.08
C ALA A 10 -36.27 27.44 -7.81
N ALA A 11 -36.02 27.64 -9.11
CA ALA A 11 -35.12 26.81 -9.89
C ALA A 11 -33.67 27.07 -9.45
N PHE A 12 -33.06 26.13 -8.73
CA PHE A 12 -31.62 26.13 -8.48
C PHE A 12 -30.90 25.72 -9.77
N SER A 13 -30.38 26.72 -10.49
CA SER A 13 -29.44 26.51 -11.58
C SER A 13 -28.12 26.03 -10.97
N ALA A 14 -27.79 24.76 -11.14
CA ALA A 14 -26.50 24.20 -10.77
C ALA A 14 -25.40 24.90 -11.58
N LYS A 15 -24.55 25.67 -10.89
CA LYS A 15 -23.30 26.17 -11.45
C LYS A 15 -22.40 24.96 -11.71
N PHE A 16 -22.23 24.61 -12.96
CA PHE A 16 -21.13 23.77 -13.41
C PHE A 16 -19.82 24.46 -13.05
N CYS A 17 -19.10 23.92 -12.06
CA CYS A 17 -17.70 24.25 -11.83
C CYS A 17 -16.86 23.62 -12.95
N THR A 18 -16.67 24.36 -14.04
CA THR A 18 -15.55 24.14 -14.95
C THR A 18 -14.34 24.88 -14.39
N ALA A 19 -13.62 24.21 -13.50
CA ALA A 19 -12.26 24.55 -13.14
C ALA A 19 -11.54 23.23 -12.92
N ALA A 20 -10.38 23.06 -13.54
CA ALA A 20 -9.46 21.98 -13.28
C ALA A 20 -9.27 21.88 -11.76
N LEU A 21 -9.94 20.91 -11.15
CA LEU A 21 -9.59 20.43 -9.83
C LEU A 21 -8.19 19.87 -9.99
N ASP A 22 -7.22 20.67 -9.59
CA ASP A 22 -6.03 20.15 -8.94
C ASP A 22 -6.55 19.28 -7.79
N CYS A 23 -6.86 18.03 -8.12
CA CYS A 23 -7.26 17.02 -7.17
C CYS A 23 -6.00 16.81 -6.36
N GLN A 24 -5.86 17.59 -5.28
CA GLN A 24 -4.72 17.56 -4.38
C GLN A 24 -4.43 16.10 -4.10
N ARG A 25 -3.39 15.57 -4.75
CA ARG A 25 -3.10 14.15 -4.66
C ARG A 25 -2.64 13.95 -3.23
N HIS A 26 -3.46 13.29 -2.41
CA HIS A 26 -3.11 12.96 -1.03
C HIS A 26 -2.05 11.86 -1.04
N PHE A 27 -0.83 12.24 -1.43
CA PHE A 27 0.31 11.35 -1.48
C PHE A 27 0.63 10.91 -0.06
N ARG A 28 0.45 9.62 0.23
CA ARG A 28 0.55 9.08 1.58
C ARG A 28 1.73 8.13 1.72
N VAL A 29 2.49 8.32 2.79
CA VAL A 29 3.55 7.42 3.21
C VAL A 29 3.07 6.56 4.36
N PHE A 30 3.14 5.25 4.19
CA PHE A 30 2.77 4.28 5.20
C PHE A 30 4.00 3.72 5.93
N ASP A 31 3.92 3.63 7.25
CA ASP A 31 4.90 2.95 8.09
C ASP A 31 4.47 1.49 8.27
N ASN A 32 5.26 0.57 7.70
CA ASN A 32 5.15 -0.86 7.91
C ASN A 32 6.49 -1.43 8.41
N THR A 33 7.23 -0.63 9.16
CA THR A 33 8.46 -1.08 9.82
C THR A 33 8.14 -1.80 11.14
N ALA A 34 9.07 -2.62 11.62
CA ALA A 34 9.02 -3.27 12.94
C ALA A 34 10.38 -3.25 13.64
N TYR A 35 11.24 -2.30 13.28
CA TYR A 35 12.54 -2.11 13.89
C TYR A 35 12.43 -1.81 15.39
N LEU A 36 13.30 -2.39 16.21
CA LEU A 36 13.29 -2.19 17.66
C LEU A 36 13.49 -0.71 18.02
N ASN A 37 12.65 -0.20 18.92
CA ASN A 37 12.68 1.20 19.41
C ASN A 37 12.68 2.26 18.31
N THR A 38 12.16 1.93 17.12
CA THR A 38 12.22 2.78 15.94
C THR A 38 10.82 2.96 15.38
N SER A 39 10.42 4.21 15.22
CA SER A 39 9.23 4.60 14.45
C SER A 39 9.64 5.71 13.48
N ILE A 40 9.08 5.70 12.28
CA ILE A 40 9.36 6.75 11.31
C ILE A 40 8.83 8.10 11.83
N GLY A 41 7.57 8.10 12.29
CA GLY A 41 6.87 9.30 12.74
C GLY A 41 6.66 10.31 11.59
N TYR A 42 6.65 11.61 11.90
CA TYR A 42 6.59 12.67 10.89
C TYR A 42 5.39 12.54 9.93
N GLY A 43 4.25 12.17 10.51
CA GLY A 43 2.98 12.05 9.81
C GLY A 43 2.86 10.92 8.82
N THR A 44 3.73 9.90 8.91
CA THR A 44 3.41 8.60 8.34
C THR A 44 2.13 8.04 8.93
N THR A 45 1.47 7.23 8.12
CA THR A 45 0.25 6.52 8.48
C THR A 45 0.57 5.05 8.69
N ASN A 46 -0.02 4.38 9.68
CA ASN A 46 0.17 2.93 9.79
C ASN A 46 -0.61 2.17 8.71
N ILE A 47 -0.19 0.95 8.41
CA ILE A 47 -0.89 0.05 7.48
C ILE A 47 -1.02 -1.35 8.09
N ASN A 48 -2.15 -2.01 7.82
CA ASN A 48 -2.36 -3.39 8.22
C ASN A 48 -1.71 -4.31 7.21
N TRP A 49 -1.08 -5.37 7.69
CA TRP A 49 -0.38 -6.33 6.83
C TRP A 49 -0.48 -7.72 7.43
N ILE A 50 -1.05 -8.67 6.69
CA ILE A 50 -0.98 -10.09 7.01
C ILE A 50 0.24 -10.64 6.29
N PRO A 51 1.31 -11.04 7.01
CA PRO A 51 2.55 -11.53 6.42
C PRO A 51 2.41 -12.85 5.67
N ASN A 52 3.31 -13.11 4.72
CA ASN A 52 3.43 -14.42 4.07
C ASN A 52 3.62 -15.57 5.08
N TYR A 53 4.36 -15.38 6.16
CA TYR A 53 4.54 -16.44 7.17
C TYR A 53 3.25 -16.77 7.95
N VAL A 54 2.21 -15.93 7.87
CA VAL A 54 0.86 -16.23 8.37
C VAL A 54 -0.01 -16.81 7.27
N CYS A 55 0.04 -16.25 6.06
CA CYS A 55 -0.81 -16.72 4.97
C CYS A 55 -0.37 -18.08 4.42
N LYS A 56 0.92 -18.26 4.16
CA LYS A 56 1.50 -19.45 3.51
C LYS A 56 1.05 -20.76 4.16
N PRO A 57 1.12 -20.95 5.49
CA PRO A 57 0.65 -22.20 6.10
C PRO A 57 -0.84 -22.50 5.89
N LEU A 58 -1.68 -21.47 5.68
CA LEU A 58 -3.13 -21.62 5.50
C LEU A 58 -3.51 -22.00 4.07
N VAL A 59 -2.68 -21.64 3.10
CA VAL A 59 -2.96 -21.81 1.66
C VAL A 59 -1.99 -22.77 0.98
N GLU A 60 -1.12 -23.42 1.76
CA GLU A 60 -0.10 -24.33 1.28
C GLU A 60 -0.71 -25.41 0.37
N ALA A 61 0.00 -25.73 -0.71
CA ALA A 61 -0.44 -26.70 -1.72
C ALA A 61 -1.85 -26.40 -2.32
N GLY A 62 -2.27 -25.14 -2.34
CA GLY A 62 -3.57 -24.73 -2.87
C GLY A 62 -4.74 -25.02 -1.92
N ALA A 63 -4.47 -25.16 -0.61
CA ALA A 63 -5.50 -25.25 0.40
C ALA A 63 -6.33 -23.95 0.47
N LEU A 64 -7.57 -24.10 0.91
CA LEU A 64 -8.45 -22.99 1.25
C LEU A 64 -8.79 -23.14 2.74
N PRO A 65 -8.38 -22.21 3.63
CA PRO A 65 -8.72 -22.29 5.04
C PRO A 65 -10.23 -22.15 5.24
N SER A 66 -10.71 -22.46 6.46
CA SER A 66 -12.10 -22.17 6.77
C SER A 66 -12.35 -20.66 6.82
N ALA A 67 -13.54 -20.22 6.44
CA ALA A 67 -13.90 -18.80 6.48
C ALA A 67 -13.77 -18.19 7.90
N ASN A 68 -14.05 -18.97 8.95
CA ASN A 68 -13.93 -18.51 10.34
C ASN A 68 -12.48 -18.35 10.78
N GLU A 69 -11.60 -19.27 10.36
CA GLU A 69 -10.16 -19.17 10.61
C GLU A 69 -9.59 -17.92 9.93
N TRP A 70 -9.90 -17.71 8.65
CA TRP A 70 -9.42 -16.54 7.93
C TRP A 70 -9.95 -15.22 8.51
N ARG A 71 -11.25 -15.13 8.81
CA ARG A 71 -11.84 -13.95 9.47
C ARG A 71 -11.18 -13.64 10.81
N SER A 72 -10.86 -14.67 11.59
CA SER A 72 -10.17 -14.50 12.88
C SER A 72 -8.76 -13.97 12.67
N THR A 73 -8.03 -14.48 11.67
CA THR A 73 -6.72 -13.94 11.26
C THR A 73 -6.84 -12.48 10.83
N VAL A 74 -7.83 -12.13 9.99
CA VAL A 74 -8.04 -10.75 9.55
C VAL A 74 -8.29 -9.81 10.74
N LEU A 75 -9.13 -10.20 11.69
CA LEU A 75 -9.39 -9.41 12.90
C LEU A 75 -8.14 -9.24 13.78
N GLN A 76 -7.29 -10.27 13.87
CA GLN A 76 -6.03 -10.20 14.63
C GLN A 76 -5.03 -9.21 14.01
N TRP A 77 -4.96 -9.15 12.67
CA TRP A 77 -3.96 -8.37 11.95
C TRP A 77 -4.46 -7.01 11.46
N ASN A 78 -5.78 -6.75 11.49
CA ASN A 78 -6.38 -5.44 11.23
C ASN A 78 -6.35 -4.53 12.46
N ILE A 79 -5.14 -4.28 12.98
CA ILE A 79 -4.91 -3.49 14.20
C ILE A 79 -5.17 -1.99 14.04
N TYR A 80 -5.28 -1.50 12.80
CA TYR A 80 -5.62 -0.12 12.45
C TYR A 80 -6.86 -0.07 11.55
N PRO A 81 -8.09 -0.23 12.10
CA PRO A 81 -9.31 -0.18 11.31
C PRO A 81 -9.44 1.11 10.47
N GLY A 82 -9.87 0.97 9.22
CA GLY A 82 -10.00 2.07 8.26
C GLY A 82 -8.73 2.39 7.45
N TYR A 83 -7.57 1.83 7.85
CA TYR A 83 -6.35 1.89 7.03
C TYR A 83 -6.25 0.67 6.10
N PRO A 84 -5.52 0.76 4.97
CA PRO A 84 -5.44 -0.37 4.05
C PRO A 84 -4.99 -1.66 4.73
N LEU A 85 -5.57 -2.79 4.31
CA LEU A 85 -5.12 -4.13 4.64
C LEU A 85 -4.39 -4.73 3.44
N VAL A 86 -3.12 -5.04 3.63
CA VAL A 86 -2.29 -5.71 2.64
C VAL A 86 -2.19 -7.19 2.99
N LEU A 87 -2.57 -8.05 2.06
CA LEU A 87 -2.49 -9.49 2.17
C LEU A 87 -1.24 -9.97 1.45
N ASP A 88 -0.33 -10.61 2.18
CA ASP A 88 0.89 -11.18 1.62
C ASP A 88 0.77 -12.70 1.60
N CYS A 89 0.49 -13.24 0.40
CA CYS A 89 0.24 -14.66 0.14
C CYS A 89 0.97 -15.06 -1.15
N GLU A 90 2.29 -14.99 -1.13
CA GLU A 90 3.13 -15.02 -2.36
C GLU A 90 3.00 -16.34 -3.14
N ASP A 91 2.69 -17.44 -2.45
CA ASP A 91 2.48 -18.75 -3.08
C ASP A 91 1.27 -18.75 -4.03
N LEU A 92 0.36 -17.77 -3.92
CA LEU A 92 -0.85 -17.64 -4.73
C LEU A 92 -0.68 -16.69 -5.94
N TYR A 93 0.53 -16.23 -6.25
CA TYR A 93 0.73 -15.36 -7.42
C TYR A 93 0.26 -16.01 -8.73
N PHE A 94 -0.21 -15.18 -9.67
CA PHE A 94 -0.62 -15.58 -11.02
C PHE A 94 0.60 -15.73 -11.94
N THR A 95 1.43 -16.74 -11.68
CA THR A 95 2.67 -17.01 -12.43
C THR A 95 2.55 -18.18 -13.41
N SER A 96 1.44 -18.94 -13.37
CA SER A 96 1.22 -20.13 -14.20
C SER A 96 -0.26 -20.32 -14.53
N GLU A 97 -0.59 -20.57 -15.80
CA GLU A 97 -1.96 -20.88 -16.25
C GLU A 97 -2.51 -22.15 -15.57
N SER A 98 -1.64 -23.12 -15.26
CA SER A 98 -2.07 -24.40 -14.66
C SER A 98 -2.62 -24.28 -13.24
N THR A 99 -2.28 -23.21 -12.52
CA THR A 99 -2.72 -22.97 -11.14
C THR A 99 -3.62 -21.74 -11.02
N ALA A 100 -3.74 -20.93 -12.08
CA ALA A 100 -4.38 -19.62 -12.05
C ALA A 100 -5.83 -19.65 -11.58
N ASP A 101 -6.64 -20.60 -12.07
CA ASP A 101 -8.05 -20.70 -11.68
C ASP A 101 -8.20 -21.04 -10.19
N ARG A 102 -7.38 -21.96 -9.69
CA ARG A 102 -7.36 -22.33 -8.28
C ARG A 102 -6.88 -21.16 -7.40
N HIS A 103 -5.84 -20.46 -7.84
CA HIS A 103 -5.35 -19.28 -7.12
C HIS A 103 -6.41 -18.17 -7.09
N LEU A 104 -7.12 -17.94 -8.20
CA LEU A 104 -8.21 -16.96 -8.27
C LEU A 104 -9.35 -17.32 -7.31
N GLU A 105 -9.74 -18.60 -7.23
CA GLU A 105 -10.75 -19.08 -6.28
C GLU A 105 -10.32 -18.77 -4.84
N ILE A 106 -9.09 -19.13 -4.47
CA ILE A 106 -8.57 -18.93 -3.11
C ILE A 106 -8.48 -17.44 -2.80
N LEU A 107 -7.80 -16.65 -3.64
CA LEU A 107 -7.63 -15.21 -3.44
C LEU A 107 -8.99 -14.51 -3.34
N SER A 108 -9.96 -14.88 -4.18
CA SER A 108 -11.31 -14.31 -4.12
C SER A 108 -12.00 -14.63 -2.80
N ALA A 109 -11.96 -15.89 -2.36
CA ALA A 109 -12.54 -16.30 -1.08
C ALA A 109 -11.91 -15.54 0.11
N LEU A 110 -10.58 -15.47 0.16
CA LEU A 110 -9.86 -14.74 1.20
C LEU A 110 -10.18 -13.25 1.19
N GLN A 111 -10.27 -12.62 0.02
CA GLN A 111 -10.63 -11.20 -0.11
C GLN A 111 -12.07 -10.93 0.36
N THR A 112 -13.02 -11.77 -0.04
CA THR A 112 -14.43 -11.66 0.36
C THR A 112 -14.57 -11.83 1.87
N TRP A 113 -13.95 -12.87 2.44
CA TRP A 113 -14.02 -13.12 3.88
C TRP A 113 -13.29 -12.07 4.71
N ALA A 114 -12.23 -11.45 4.18
CA ALA A 114 -11.62 -10.28 4.81
C ALA A 114 -12.61 -9.11 4.81
N ALA A 115 -13.23 -8.80 3.67
CA ALA A 115 -14.22 -7.72 3.57
C ALA A 115 -15.41 -7.89 4.53
N ASP A 116 -15.85 -9.12 4.80
CA ASP A 116 -16.95 -9.43 5.73
C ASP A 116 -16.72 -8.91 7.17
N VAL A 117 -15.47 -8.72 7.59
CA VAL A 117 -15.11 -8.34 8.96
C VAL A 117 -14.39 -7.00 9.06
N LEU A 118 -14.13 -6.35 7.91
CA LEU A 118 -13.50 -5.04 7.86
C LEU A 118 -14.54 -3.92 7.85
N PRO A 119 -14.19 -2.72 8.34
CA PRO A 119 -14.97 -1.51 8.10
C PRO A 119 -15.34 -1.34 6.62
N GLU A 120 -16.57 -0.88 6.37
CA GLU A 120 -17.05 -0.57 5.03
C GLU A 120 -16.10 0.39 4.31
N GLY A 121 -15.77 0.07 3.06
CA GLY A 121 -14.89 0.90 2.24
C GLY A 121 -13.40 0.77 2.53
N GLN A 122 -12.98 -0.08 3.48
CA GLN A 122 -11.56 -0.31 3.74
C GLN A 122 -10.88 -0.94 2.51
N ILE A 123 -9.74 -0.37 2.13
CA ILE A 123 -8.93 -0.85 1.01
C ILE A 123 -8.32 -2.22 1.37
N ILE A 124 -8.46 -3.19 0.46
CA ILE A 124 -7.73 -4.46 0.50
C ILE A 124 -6.86 -4.54 -0.74
N GLY A 125 -5.64 -5.04 -0.61
CA GLY A 125 -4.81 -5.36 -1.77
C GLY A 125 -3.78 -6.44 -1.46
N TRP A 126 -3.15 -6.94 -2.51
CA TRP A 126 -2.21 -8.04 -2.43
C TRP A 126 -0.78 -7.53 -2.60
N TYR A 127 0.07 -7.83 -1.63
CA TYR A 127 1.49 -7.51 -1.73
C TYR A 127 2.08 -8.24 -2.94
N GLY A 128 2.85 -7.52 -3.76
CA GLY A 128 3.67 -8.08 -4.85
C GLY A 128 2.92 -8.73 -6.03
N LEU A 129 1.61 -9.00 -5.93
CA LEU A 129 0.85 -9.76 -6.94
C LEU A 129 0.92 -9.14 -8.34
N SER A 130 0.87 -7.81 -8.45
CA SER A 130 0.93 -7.12 -9.76
C SER A 130 2.28 -7.22 -10.45
N GLY A 131 3.37 -7.20 -9.71
CA GLY A 131 4.72 -7.35 -10.26
C GLY A 131 4.97 -8.75 -10.82
N ASN A 132 4.34 -9.76 -10.19
CA ASN A 132 4.54 -11.18 -10.44
C ASN A 132 3.48 -11.83 -11.35
N THR A 133 2.38 -11.13 -11.66
CA THR A 133 1.37 -11.64 -12.59
C THR A 133 1.91 -11.62 -14.03
N ILE A 134 1.85 -12.77 -14.73
CA ILE A 134 2.22 -12.85 -16.15
C ILE A 134 1.13 -12.25 -17.05
N PRO A 135 1.46 -11.71 -18.25
CA PRO A 135 0.50 -11.03 -19.12
C PRO A 135 -0.76 -11.83 -19.46
N GLU A 136 -0.61 -13.14 -19.63
CA GLU A 136 -1.68 -14.08 -19.97
C GLU A 136 -2.75 -14.16 -18.87
N LEU A 137 -2.40 -13.78 -17.63
CA LEU A 137 -3.25 -13.87 -16.45
C LEU A 137 -3.73 -12.51 -15.92
N TYR A 138 -3.60 -11.45 -16.73
CA TYR A 138 -4.16 -10.13 -16.35
C TYR A 138 -5.67 -10.16 -16.16
N ASP A 139 -6.40 -10.98 -16.91
CA ASP A 139 -7.85 -11.13 -16.74
C ASP A 139 -8.23 -11.85 -15.44
N HIS A 140 -7.40 -12.78 -14.94
CA HIS A 140 -7.57 -13.34 -13.59
C HIS A 140 -7.42 -12.27 -12.53
N TYR A 141 -6.43 -11.40 -12.65
CA TYR A 141 -6.26 -10.31 -11.69
C TYR A 141 -7.41 -9.28 -11.78
N ARG A 142 -7.87 -8.92 -12.99
CA ARG A 142 -9.08 -8.08 -13.13
C ARG A 142 -10.31 -8.70 -12.48
N SER A 143 -10.46 -10.02 -12.59
CA SER A 143 -11.56 -10.76 -11.93
C SER A 143 -11.46 -10.69 -10.40
N LEU A 144 -10.25 -10.83 -9.85
CA LEU A 144 -10.00 -10.67 -8.42
C LEU A 144 -10.29 -9.22 -7.94
N ILE A 145 -9.92 -8.22 -8.73
CA ILE A 145 -10.23 -6.80 -8.44
C ILE A 145 -11.74 -6.59 -8.42
N ALA A 146 -12.47 -7.14 -9.39
CA ALA A 146 -13.92 -7.02 -9.48
C ALA A 146 -14.66 -7.64 -8.26
N ASN A 147 -14.04 -8.60 -7.57
CA ASN A 147 -14.57 -9.24 -6.37
C ASN A 147 -14.57 -8.31 -5.13
N HIS A 148 -13.75 -7.24 -5.11
CA HIS A 148 -13.79 -6.21 -4.06
C HIS A 148 -13.38 -4.84 -4.63
N SER A 149 -14.35 -3.95 -4.79
CA SER A 149 -14.14 -2.67 -5.49
C SER A 149 -13.20 -1.70 -4.75
N HIS A 150 -13.04 -1.82 -3.44
CA HIS A 150 -12.09 -1.00 -2.66
C HIS A 150 -10.70 -1.62 -2.71
N HIS A 151 -10.02 -1.49 -3.85
CA HIS A 151 -8.73 -2.11 -4.12
C HIS A 151 -7.60 -1.09 -4.32
N ALA A 152 -6.36 -1.51 -4.04
CA ALA A 152 -5.15 -0.79 -4.45
C ALA A 152 -4.02 -1.78 -4.76
N PHE A 153 -3.10 -1.38 -5.64
CA PHE A 153 -1.93 -2.18 -5.97
C PHE A 153 -0.79 -1.92 -4.99
N PHE A 154 -0.21 -2.99 -4.44
CA PHE A 154 0.94 -2.94 -3.52
C PHE A 154 2.17 -3.65 -4.11
N PRO A 155 2.73 -3.19 -5.24
CA PRO A 155 3.90 -3.83 -5.84
C PRO A 155 5.13 -3.66 -4.94
N SER A 156 6.11 -4.56 -5.07
CA SER A 156 7.45 -4.31 -4.53
C SER A 156 8.22 -3.33 -5.42
N ALA A 157 8.92 -2.39 -4.79
CA ALA A 157 9.87 -1.47 -5.40
C ALA A 157 11.22 -1.54 -4.65
N TYR A 158 11.70 -2.77 -4.40
CA TYR A 158 12.95 -3.00 -3.67
C TYR A 158 14.20 -2.79 -4.52
N THR A 159 15.28 -2.45 -3.82
CA THR A 159 16.56 -2.07 -4.42
C THR A 159 17.51 -3.26 -4.46
N PHE A 160 17.99 -3.62 -5.65
CA PHE A 160 18.90 -4.76 -5.86
C PHE A 160 20.34 -4.34 -6.13
N THR A 161 20.52 -3.15 -6.70
CA THR A 161 21.82 -2.57 -7.08
C THR A 161 21.86 -1.10 -6.66
N SER A 162 23.04 -0.50 -6.63
CA SER A 162 23.20 0.94 -6.36
C SER A 162 22.81 1.85 -7.53
N SER A 163 22.28 1.28 -8.62
CA SER A 163 21.92 2.01 -9.84
C SER A 163 20.51 2.57 -9.74
N ILE A 164 20.39 3.88 -9.52
CA ILE A 164 19.10 4.57 -9.48
C ILE A 164 18.33 4.47 -10.81
N SER A 165 19.05 4.39 -11.94
CA SER A 165 18.42 4.20 -13.25
C SER A 165 17.79 2.81 -13.39
N ASP A 166 18.47 1.77 -12.91
CA ASP A 166 17.98 0.39 -12.99
C ASP A 166 16.78 0.22 -12.05
N TRP A 167 16.86 0.77 -10.84
CA TRP A 167 15.75 0.80 -9.90
C TRP A 167 14.54 1.53 -10.50
N ASN A 168 14.74 2.72 -11.08
CA ASN A 168 13.63 3.47 -11.67
C ASN A 168 13.03 2.74 -12.90
N ALA A 169 13.85 2.10 -13.73
CA ALA A 169 13.39 1.30 -14.85
C ALA A 169 12.56 0.08 -14.39
N SER A 170 12.98 -0.56 -13.29
CA SER A 170 12.21 -1.64 -12.66
C SER A 170 10.85 -1.15 -12.16
N LEU A 171 10.82 -0.03 -11.44
CA LEU A 171 9.57 0.60 -10.99
C LEU A 171 8.65 0.97 -12.17
N ASP A 172 9.20 1.58 -13.22
CA ASP A 172 8.43 1.94 -14.42
C ASP A 172 7.84 0.71 -15.13
N SER A 173 8.60 -0.39 -15.20
CA SER A 173 8.10 -1.66 -15.75
C SER A 173 6.90 -2.18 -14.97
N VAL A 174 6.98 -2.20 -13.63
CA VAL A 174 5.86 -2.67 -12.78
C VAL A 174 4.65 -1.74 -12.88
N VAL A 175 4.85 -0.42 -12.94
CA VAL A 175 3.76 0.55 -13.15
C VAL A 175 3.06 0.31 -14.49
N GLN A 176 3.79 0.02 -15.56
CA GLN A 176 3.18 -0.27 -16.87
C GLN A 176 2.36 -1.56 -16.87
N LYS A 177 2.85 -2.62 -16.19
CA LYS A 177 2.06 -3.83 -15.97
C LYS A 177 0.75 -3.51 -15.24
N ILE A 178 0.83 -2.77 -14.14
CA ILE A 178 -0.35 -2.35 -13.37
C ILE A 178 -1.33 -1.58 -14.24
N LYS A 179 -0.87 -0.59 -15.01
CA LYS A 179 -1.74 0.20 -15.89
C LYS A 179 -2.41 -0.62 -17.00
N THR A 180 -1.79 -1.74 -17.39
CA THR A 180 -2.39 -2.69 -18.31
C THR A 180 -3.47 -3.53 -17.63
N ILE A 181 -3.28 -3.90 -16.36
CA ILE A 181 -4.29 -4.60 -15.54
C ILE A 181 -5.48 -3.66 -15.26
N ASP A 182 -5.22 -2.54 -14.58
CA ASP A 182 -6.18 -1.48 -14.27
C ASP A 182 -5.44 -0.15 -14.04
N SER A 183 -5.78 0.89 -14.81
CA SER A 183 -5.14 2.21 -14.73
C SER A 183 -5.84 3.20 -13.79
N THR A 184 -6.96 2.80 -13.18
CA THR A 184 -7.81 3.66 -12.37
C THR A 184 -7.57 3.51 -10.87
N LEU A 185 -7.02 2.38 -10.45
CA LEU A 185 -6.77 2.08 -9.03
C LEU A 185 -5.46 2.70 -8.53
N PRO A 186 -5.37 3.02 -7.22
CA PRO A 186 -4.15 3.56 -6.64
C PRO A 186 -2.98 2.58 -6.70
N ILE A 187 -1.77 3.10 -6.94
CA ILE A 187 -0.51 2.35 -6.84
C ILE A 187 0.26 2.83 -5.61
N ILE A 188 0.53 1.92 -4.68
CA ILE A 188 1.19 2.18 -3.40
C ILE A 188 2.34 1.17 -3.22
N PRO A 189 3.52 1.41 -3.82
CA PRO A 189 4.62 0.45 -3.78
C PRO A 189 5.19 0.25 -2.37
N TYR A 190 5.65 -0.95 -2.09
CA TYR A 190 6.48 -1.28 -0.93
C TYR A 190 7.95 -0.98 -1.23
N THR A 191 8.58 -0.19 -0.38
CA THR A 191 10.00 0.17 -0.42
C THR A 191 10.69 -0.26 0.85
N TRP A 192 12.02 -0.37 0.80
CA TRP A 192 12.80 -0.85 1.92
C TRP A 192 14.19 -0.20 1.89
N PRO A 193 14.67 0.44 2.98
CA PRO A 193 16.01 1.08 3.02
C PRO A 193 17.21 0.11 3.02
N GLN A 194 17.02 -1.16 2.69
CA GLN A 194 18.08 -2.17 2.60
C GLN A 194 18.06 -2.81 1.21
N TYR A 195 19.23 -3.26 0.74
CA TYR A 195 19.30 -4.01 -0.51
C TYR A 195 18.59 -5.37 -0.36
N HIS A 196 17.79 -5.76 -1.34
CA HIS A 196 17.03 -7.01 -1.29
C HIS A 196 17.91 -8.26 -1.37
N ASN A 197 19.10 -8.18 -1.95
CA ASN A 197 19.97 -9.34 -2.17
C ASN A 197 20.96 -9.63 -1.02
N ASN A 198 21.26 -8.63 -0.19
CA ASN A 198 22.26 -8.78 0.88
C ASN A 198 21.84 -8.14 2.21
N TYR A 199 20.66 -7.51 2.25
CA TYR A 199 20.04 -6.93 3.43
C TYR A 199 20.86 -5.86 4.15
N SER A 200 21.90 -5.31 3.53
CA SER A 200 22.61 -4.15 4.08
C SER A 200 21.85 -2.86 3.79
N PHE A 201 21.90 -1.90 4.72
CA PHE A 201 21.39 -0.55 4.48
C PHE A 201 22.20 0.12 3.38
N PHE A 202 21.52 0.69 2.38
CA PHE A 202 22.20 1.40 1.30
C PHE A 202 22.39 2.89 1.62
N PRO A 203 23.29 3.60 0.90
CA PRO A 203 23.61 4.99 1.20
C PRO A 203 22.37 5.89 1.22
N ALA A 204 22.30 6.80 2.20
CA ALA A 204 21.16 7.69 2.38
C ALA A 204 20.82 8.53 1.14
N ASP A 205 21.80 8.88 0.31
CA ASP A 205 21.55 9.67 -0.89
C ASP A 205 20.87 8.87 -2.00
N LEU A 206 21.11 7.55 -2.07
CA LEU A 206 20.34 6.66 -2.92
C LEU A 206 18.89 6.60 -2.42
N TRP A 207 18.69 6.43 -1.11
CA TRP A 207 17.36 6.43 -0.50
C TRP A 207 16.58 7.72 -0.74
N LYS A 208 17.21 8.88 -0.53
CA LYS A 208 16.58 10.18 -0.84
C LYS A 208 16.16 10.28 -2.31
N SER A 209 16.97 9.74 -3.22
CA SER A 209 16.67 9.75 -4.65
C SER A 209 15.44 8.89 -4.98
N GLU A 210 15.35 7.69 -4.40
CA GLU A 210 14.17 6.81 -4.55
C GLU A 210 12.89 7.47 -3.99
N LEU A 211 12.96 8.04 -2.78
CA LEU A 211 11.84 8.75 -2.15
C LEU A 211 11.36 9.95 -3.01
N ALA A 212 12.30 10.72 -3.54
CA ALA A 212 11.99 11.85 -4.42
C ALA A 212 11.27 11.37 -5.69
N ILE A 213 11.79 10.32 -6.34
CA ILE A 213 11.19 9.76 -7.55
C ILE A 213 9.75 9.28 -7.28
N LEU A 214 9.51 8.53 -6.20
CA LEU A 214 8.17 8.06 -5.83
C LEU A 214 7.18 9.21 -5.70
N SER A 215 7.56 10.28 -5.01
CA SER A 215 6.70 11.45 -4.78
C SER A 215 6.40 12.26 -6.04
N GLN A 216 7.28 12.21 -7.04
CA GLN A 216 7.14 12.97 -8.28
C GLN A 216 6.39 12.21 -9.38
N LYS A 217 6.30 10.87 -9.29
CA LYS A 217 5.62 10.05 -10.29
C LYS A 217 4.09 10.20 -10.23
N LYS A 218 3.50 10.68 -11.32
CA LYS A 218 2.04 10.89 -11.47
C LYS A 218 1.19 9.62 -11.41
N ASP A 219 1.79 8.44 -11.55
CA ASP A 219 1.09 7.16 -11.43
C ASP A 219 1.17 6.57 -10.01
N ILE A 220 2.03 7.09 -9.12
CA ILE A 220 2.22 6.61 -7.74
C ILE A 220 1.43 7.45 -6.73
N ASN A 221 0.50 6.83 -5.99
CA ASN A 221 -0.41 7.49 -5.06
C ASN A 221 0.11 7.59 -3.63
N GLY A 222 1.22 6.92 -3.35
CA GLY A 222 1.85 6.84 -2.04
C GLY A 222 2.89 5.73 -2.05
N PHE A 223 3.47 5.41 -0.91
CA PHE A 223 4.31 4.22 -0.76
C PHE A 223 4.32 3.73 0.68
N VAL A 224 4.69 2.46 0.86
CA VAL A 224 4.88 1.82 2.15
C VAL A 224 6.38 1.67 2.40
N ILE A 225 6.87 2.12 3.55
CA ILE A 225 8.22 1.78 4.01
C ILE A 225 8.12 0.53 4.87
N TRP A 226 8.76 -0.55 4.41
CA TRP A 226 8.82 -1.83 5.09
C TRP A 226 10.22 -2.07 5.69
N GLY A 227 10.30 -2.92 6.71
CA GLY A 227 11.57 -3.36 7.28
C GLY A 227 11.43 -3.94 8.68
N GLY A 228 12.37 -4.81 9.09
CA GLY A 228 12.43 -5.34 10.45
C GLY A 228 11.37 -6.39 10.81
N LYS A 229 10.48 -6.81 9.90
CA LYS A 229 9.44 -7.82 10.22
C LYS A 229 9.90 -9.27 10.09
N ASN A 230 11.02 -9.52 9.39
CA ASN A 230 11.60 -10.84 9.23
C ASN A 230 12.95 -10.90 9.95
N HIS A 231 13.03 -11.63 11.07
CA HIS A 231 14.25 -11.76 11.87
C HIS A 231 15.38 -12.54 11.16
N GLN A 232 15.06 -13.34 10.13
CA GLN A 232 16.09 -13.98 9.29
C GLN A 232 16.78 -12.98 8.37
N VAL A 233 16.10 -11.87 8.07
CA VAL A 233 16.57 -10.80 7.18
C VAL A 233 17.19 -9.65 7.97
N CYS A 234 16.64 -9.36 9.15
CA CYS A 234 17.13 -8.34 10.07
C CYS A 234 17.19 -8.94 11.47
N ASP A 235 18.36 -9.47 11.82
CA ASP A 235 18.66 -10.07 13.13
C ASP A 235 18.63 -9.04 14.27
N GLU A 236 18.86 -9.48 15.51
CA GLU A 236 18.84 -8.60 16.69
C GLU A 236 19.75 -7.36 16.57
N THR A 237 20.92 -7.52 15.93
CA THR A 237 21.86 -6.42 15.71
C THR A 237 21.30 -5.42 14.71
N CYS A 238 20.77 -5.91 13.59
CA CYS A 238 20.06 -5.09 12.62
C CYS A 238 18.87 -4.38 13.27
N GLN A 239 18.04 -5.08 14.04
CA GLN A 239 16.88 -4.51 14.74
C GLN A 239 17.27 -3.36 15.67
N ALA A 240 18.29 -3.56 16.49
CA ALA A 240 18.73 -2.59 17.49
C ALA A 240 19.42 -1.35 16.86
N THR A 241 20.03 -1.50 15.69
CA THR A 241 20.79 -0.43 15.03
C THR A 241 20.04 0.24 13.88
N ALA A 242 18.95 -0.34 13.39
CA ALA A 242 18.20 0.18 12.24
C ALA A 242 17.74 1.63 12.42
N GLY A 243 17.27 2.01 13.60
CA GLY A 243 16.86 3.40 13.90
C GLY A 243 18.02 4.39 14.00
N GLN A 244 19.27 3.92 14.06
CA GLN A 244 20.48 4.74 14.09
C GLN A 244 21.08 4.90 12.68
N GLN A 245 20.55 4.17 11.70
CA GLN A 245 21.05 4.22 10.34
C GLN A 245 20.58 5.49 9.62
N PRO A 246 21.40 6.03 8.69
CA PRO A 246 21.10 7.28 7.98
C PRO A 246 19.77 7.35 7.19
N TRP A 247 19.15 6.20 6.87
CA TRP A 247 17.87 6.18 6.15
C TRP A 247 16.74 6.86 6.93
N LEU A 248 16.76 6.79 8.27
CA LEU A 248 15.67 7.30 9.09
C LEU A 248 15.62 8.83 9.04
N ASP A 249 16.76 9.48 9.21
CA ASP A 249 16.87 10.93 9.11
C ASP A 249 16.57 11.42 7.69
N ALA A 250 17.01 10.69 6.66
CA ALA A 250 16.66 10.97 5.27
C ALA A 250 15.13 10.90 5.04
N THR A 251 14.47 9.87 5.57
CA THR A 251 13.01 9.70 5.50
C THR A 251 12.28 10.85 6.19
N ARG A 252 12.68 11.19 7.42
CA ARG A 252 12.05 12.26 8.19
C ARG A 252 12.26 13.63 7.55
N GLY A 253 13.43 13.87 6.96
CA GLY A 253 13.70 15.07 6.16
C GLY A 253 12.80 15.17 4.94
N PHE A 254 12.61 14.06 4.21
CA PHE A 254 11.65 13.98 3.10
C PHE A 254 10.21 14.26 3.56
N LEU A 255 9.74 13.60 4.62
CA LEU A 255 8.38 13.75 5.14
C LEU A 255 8.10 15.17 5.65
N LYS A 256 9.08 15.81 6.28
CA LYS A 256 8.98 17.21 6.71
C LYS A 256 8.65 18.13 5.53
N ASN A 257 9.30 17.90 4.38
CA ASN A 257 9.05 18.65 3.16
C ASN A 257 7.70 18.27 2.52
N LEU A 258 7.41 16.96 2.42
CA LEU A 258 6.19 16.45 1.80
C LEU A 258 4.92 16.98 2.49
N TYR A 259 4.92 16.99 3.82
CA TYR A 259 3.75 17.33 4.64
C TYR A 259 3.80 18.74 5.23
N GLY A 260 4.86 19.50 4.95
CA GLY A 260 5.09 20.82 5.52
C GLY A 260 5.04 20.79 7.04
N ILE A 261 5.77 19.87 7.68
CA ILE A 261 5.77 19.76 9.15
C ILE A 261 6.64 20.87 9.74
N TYR A 262 6.00 21.94 10.21
CA TYR A 262 6.63 23.02 10.95
C TYR A 262 6.22 22.95 12.42
N ASN A 263 7.18 22.97 13.35
CA ASN A 263 6.95 22.86 14.80
C ASN A 263 6.09 21.65 15.22
N GLY A 264 6.28 20.50 14.56
CA GLY A 264 5.52 19.29 14.86
C GLY A 264 4.05 19.36 14.45
N ARG A 265 3.67 20.26 13.53
CA ARG A 265 2.33 20.34 12.95
C ARG A 265 2.38 20.32 11.42
N PRO A 266 1.68 19.40 10.74
CA PRO A 266 1.58 19.40 9.30
C PRO A 266 0.79 20.60 8.83
N GLN A 267 1.24 21.19 7.72
CA GLN A 267 0.61 22.35 7.09
C GLN A 267 -0.04 21.99 5.75
N VAL A 268 0.04 20.73 5.31
CA VAL A 268 -0.46 20.25 4.01
C VAL A 268 -1.52 19.16 4.20
N SER A 269 -2.56 19.19 3.36
CA SER A 269 -3.67 18.22 3.39
C SER A 269 -3.21 16.80 3.09
N GLY A 270 -3.62 15.82 3.91
CA GLY A 270 -3.19 14.42 3.82
C GLY A 270 -2.12 14.01 4.83
N ALA A 271 -1.51 14.98 5.51
CA ALA A 271 -0.60 14.75 6.61
C ALA A 271 -1.38 14.52 7.92
N GLN A 272 -1.30 13.31 8.47
CA GLN A 272 -1.87 13.01 9.78
C GLN A 272 -0.84 13.33 10.87
N LEU A 273 -1.27 13.93 11.98
CA LEU A 273 -0.48 13.86 13.21
C LEU A 273 -0.91 12.63 13.96
N PHE A 274 0.05 11.77 14.30
CA PHE A 274 -0.11 10.94 15.48
C PHE A 274 -0.07 11.87 16.70
N THR A 275 -1.24 12.22 17.23
CA THR A 275 -1.35 12.36 18.68
C THR A 275 -1.33 10.93 19.19
N GLY A 276 -0.29 10.56 19.92
CA GLY A 276 -0.11 9.22 20.47
C GLY A 276 -1.35 8.73 21.23
N LEU A 277 -1.38 7.41 21.45
CA LEU A 277 -2.35 6.73 22.34
C LEU A 277 -2.65 7.54 23.61
#